data_AF-A0A947VM30-F1
#
_entry.id   AF-A0A947VM30-F1
#
_cell.length_a   1.000
_cell.length_b   1.000
_cell.length_c   1.000
_cell.angle_alpha   90.00
_cell.angle_beta   90.00
_cell.angle_gamma   90.00
#
_symmetry.space_group_name_H-M   'P 1'
#
loop_
_entity.id
_entity.type
_entity.pdbx_description
1 polymer ?
#
loop_
_entity_poly.entity_id
_entity_poly.type
_entity_poly.pdbx_seq_one_letter_code
_entity_poly.pdbx_strand_id
1 'polypeptide(L)' 'PYIHDLAELLKITSILDKQQMKRMAVFTGFNMKCRYSNVKLAFYKLCTREFTKPYFKEAEELILWLKTFYQKDKLII' A
#
# COMPACT_ATOMS: atom_id res chain seq x y z
N PRO A 1 -15.10 2.50 5.88
CA PRO A 1 -15.61 1.92 4.62
C PRO A 1 -14.96 0.55 4.30
N TYR A 2 -15.74 -0.41 3.82
CA TYR A 2 -15.24 -1.74 3.39
C TYR A 2 -14.66 -1.69 1.97
N ILE A 3 -13.66 -0.84 1.78
CA ILE A 3 -12.98 -0.66 0.49
C ILE A 3 -11.62 -1.33 0.59
N HIS A 4 -11.35 -2.33 -0.25
CA HIS A 4 -10.05 -3.01 -0.33
C HIS A 4 -9.04 -2.31 -1.25
N ASP A 5 -9.36 -1.08 -1.65
CA ASP A 5 -8.50 -0.18 -2.40
C ASP A 5 -7.93 0.89 -1.47
N LEU A 6 -6.63 0.79 -1.21
CA LEU A 6 -5.92 1.71 -0.32
C LEU A 6 -5.81 3.13 -0.90
N ALA A 7 -5.78 3.29 -2.23
CA ALA A 7 -5.73 4.60 -2.85
C ALA A 7 -7.09 5.30 -2.75
N GLU A 8 -8.18 4.56 -2.88
CA GLU A 8 -9.53 5.09 -2.67
C GLU A 8 -9.77 5.47 -1.20
N LEU A 9 -9.25 4.66 -0.27
CA LEU A 9 -9.26 5.01 1.16
C LEU A 9 -8.48 6.29 1.46
N LEU A 10 -7.38 6.58 0.75
CA LEU A 10 -6.68 7.87 0.92
C LEU A 10 -7.50 9.06 0.41
N LYS A 11 -8.23 8.93 -0.70
CA LYS A 11 -9.01 10.05 -1.27
C LYS A 11 -10.12 10.56 -0.36
N ILE A 12 -10.68 9.68 0.47
CA ILE A 12 -11.71 10.05 1.45
C ILE A 12 -11.13 10.62 2.75
N THR A 13 -9.80 10.65 2.87
CA THR A 13 -9.11 11.35 3.96
C THR A 13 -8.66 12.72 3.48
N SER A 14 -8.33 13.61 4.42
CA SER A 14 -7.71 14.90 4.12
C SER A 14 -6.26 14.79 3.62
N ILE A 15 -5.76 13.57 3.38
CA ILE A 15 -4.36 13.28 3.09
C ILE A 15 -4.15 13.21 1.57
N LEU A 16 -3.73 14.34 0.99
CA LEU A 16 -3.47 14.45 -0.44
C LEU A 16 -1.97 14.42 -0.74
N ASP A 17 -1.35 13.24 -0.62
CA ASP A 17 -0.02 12.99 -1.18
C ASP A 17 -0.09 12.08 -2.42
N LYS A 18 0.23 12.65 -3.58
CA LYS A 18 0.25 11.93 -4.86
C LYS A 18 1.24 10.77 -4.87
N GLN A 19 2.36 10.90 -4.15
CA GLN A 19 3.35 9.82 -4.09
C GLN A 19 2.83 8.65 -3.26
N GLN A 20 2.23 8.91 -2.09
CA GLN A 20 1.60 7.85 -1.31
C GLN A 20 0.41 7.20 -2.05
N MET A 21 -0.41 7.97 -2.78
CA MET A 21 -1.50 7.38 -3.57
C MET A 21 -1.01 6.36 -4.60
N LYS A 22 0.10 6.64 -5.30
CA LYS A 22 0.71 5.70 -6.24
C LYS A 22 1.19 4.42 -5.53
N ARG A 23 1.83 4.56 -4.37
CA ARG A 23 2.30 3.41 -3.57
C ARG A 23 1.13 2.55 -3.08
N MET A 24 0.06 3.19 -2.57
CA MET A 24 -1.15 2.51 -2.14
C MET A 24 -1.84 1.73 -3.27
N ALA A 25 -1.85 2.27 -4.49
CA ALA A 25 -2.38 1.58 -5.65
C ALA A 25 -1.57 0.31 -5.99
N VAL A 26 -0.24 0.37 -5.88
CA VAL A 26 0.63 -0.80 -6.06
C VAL A 26 0.27 -1.91 -5.06
N PHE A 27 0.17 -1.59 -3.76
CA PHE A 27 -0.17 -2.58 -2.73
C PHE A 27 -1.59 -3.13 -2.85
N THR A 28 -2.54 -2.33 -3.30
CA THR A 28 -3.89 -2.79 -3.68
C THR A 28 -3.81 -3.83 -4.80
N GLY A 29 -2.98 -3.57 -5.81
CA GLY A 29 -2.70 -4.52 -6.90
C GLY A 29 -2.08 -5.82 -6.40
N PHE A 30 -1.14 -5.78 -5.45
CA PHE A 30 -0.59 -6.98 -4.80
C PHE A 30 -1.70 -7.79 -4.09
N ASN A 31 -2.55 -7.12 -3.30
CA ASN A 31 -3.65 -7.77 -2.60
C ASN A 31 -4.61 -8.50 -3.57
N MET A 32 -4.98 -7.85 -4.68
CA MET A 32 -5.83 -8.45 -5.72
C MET A 32 -5.15 -9.64 -6.41
N LYS A 33 -3.89 -9.47 -6.84
CA LYS A 33 -3.12 -10.50 -7.57
C LYS A 33 -2.81 -11.73 -6.72
N CYS A 34 -2.67 -11.58 -5.41
CA CYS A 34 -2.49 -12.71 -4.49
C CYS A 34 -3.80 -13.50 -4.25
N ARG A 35 -4.97 -12.86 -4.37
CA ARG A 35 -6.27 -13.47 -4.03
C ARG A 35 -6.95 -14.20 -5.19
N TYR A 36 -6.92 -13.67 -6.42
CA TYR A 36 -7.66 -14.25 -7.56
C TYR A 36 -6.76 -15.11 -8.48
N SER A 37 -7.20 -16.34 -8.73
CA SER A 37 -6.32 -17.53 -8.87
C SER A 37 -5.98 -18.00 -10.28
N ASN A 38 -6.32 -17.27 -11.34
CA ASN A 38 -6.04 -17.72 -12.70
C ASN A 38 -4.54 -17.55 -13.05
N VAL A 39 -3.90 -16.61 -12.34
CA VAL A 39 -2.49 -16.19 -12.48
C VAL A 39 -1.68 -16.61 -11.23
N LYS A 40 -2.26 -17.42 -10.33
CA LYS A 40 -1.76 -17.68 -8.96
C LYS A 40 -0.31 -18.14 -8.95
N LEU A 41 0.06 -19.02 -9.88
CA LEU A 41 1.43 -19.55 -9.94
C LEU A 41 2.42 -18.55 -10.55
N ALA A 42 2.01 -17.77 -11.56
CA ALA A 42 2.91 -16.87 -12.26
C ALA A 42 3.31 -15.67 -11.37
N PHE A 43 2.34 -15.05 -10.69
CA PHE A 43 2.65 -13.96 -9.77
C PHE A 43 3.39 -14.47 -8.52
N TYR A 44 3.00 -15.63 -7.98
CA TYR A 44 3.74 -16.25 -6.88
C TYR A 44 5.20 -16.56 -7.26
N LYS A 45 5.43 -17.13 -8.46
CA LYS A 45 6.79 -17.38 -8.98
C LYS A 45 7.59 -16.11 -9.21
N LEU A 46 6.92 -15.01 -9.58
CA LEU A 46 7.54 -13.70 -9.75
C LEU A 46 8.01 -13.10 -8.42
N CYS A 47 7.30 -13.38 -7.32
CA CYS A 47 7.59 -12.86 -5.99
C CYS A 47 8.83 -13.49 -5.33
N THR A 48 9.99 -13.43 -6.00
CA THR A 48 11.28 -13.81 -5.41
C THR A 48 11.71 -12.78 -4.36
N ARG A 49 12.75 -13.11 -3.57
CA ARG A 49 13.31 -12.18 -2.58
C ARG A 49 13.78 -10.88 -3.23
N GLU A 50 14.47 -10.99 -4.37
CA GLU A 50 15.03 -9.88 -5.12
C GLU A 50 13.93 -8.98 -5.69
N PHE A 51 12.86 -9.60 -6.22
CA PHE A 51 11.71 -8.88 -6.74
C PHE A 51 10.94 -8.16 -5.63
N THR A 52 10.73 -8.81 -4.48
CA THR A 52 9.89 -8.28 -3.40
C THR A 52 10.62 -7.29 -2.48
N LYS A 53 11.95 -7.36 -2.39
CA LYS A 53 12.78 -6.48 -1.54
C LYS A 53 12.50 -4.98 -1.69
N PRO A 54 12.44 -4.38 -2.91
CA PRO A 54 12.13 -2.96 -3.04
C PRO A 54 10.72 -2.63 -2.53
N TYR A 55 9.71 -3.44 -2.86
CA TYR A 55 8.33 -3.23 -2.39
C TYR A 55 8.20 -3.39 -0.88
N PHE A 56 8.98 -4.29 -0.26
CA PHE A 56 9.00 -4.44 1.19
C PHE A 56 9.54 -3.19 1.87
N LYS A 57 10.68 -2.66 1.39
CA LYS A 57 11.24 -1.39 1.87
C LYS A 57 10.25 -0.23 1.68
N GLU A 58 9.59 -0.18 0.52
CA GLU A 58 8.54 0.81 0.27
C GLU A 58 7.36 0.65 1.24
N ALA A 59 6.99 -0.57 1.64
CA ALA A 59 5.93 -0.77 2.62
C ALA A 59 6.33 -0.24 4.00
N GLU A 60 7.57 -0.48 4.43
CA GLU A 60 8.10 0.00 5.71
C GLU A 60 8.10 1.54 5.78
N GLU A 61 8.61 2.20 4.75
CA GLU A 61 8.61 3.66 4.63
C GLU A 61 7.19 4.24 4.62
N LEU A 62 6.25 3.57 3.94
CA LEU A 62 4.85 3.98 3.90
C LEU A 62 4.18 3.87 5.28
N ILE A 63 4.46 2.79 6.02
CA ILE A 63 3.99 2.60 7.41
C ILE A 63 4.58 3.68 8.33
N LEU A 64 5.87 3.99 8.18
CA LEU A 64 6.51 5.04 8.97
C LEU A 64 5.91 6.43 8.68
N TRP A 65 5.64 6.72 7.41
CA TRP A 65 4.94 7.94 7.01
C TRP A 65 3.53 8.01 7.61
N LEU A 66 2.75 6.93 7.55
CA LEU A 66 1.42 6.88 8.17
C LEU A 66 1.47 7.12 9.68
N LYS A 67 2.44 6.51 10.38
CA LYS A 67 2.63 6.70 11.82
C LYS A 67 3.00 8.14 12.17
N THR A 68 3.91 8.75 11.41
CA THR A 68 4.31 10.14 11.63
C THR A 68 3.18 11.12 11.31
N PHE A 69 2.38 10.85 10.26
CA PHE A 69 1.18 11.62 9.96
C PHE A 69 0.15 11.53 11.11
N TYR A 70 -0.17 10.32 11.56
CA TYR A 70 -1.11 10.11 12.66
C TYR A 70 -0.65 10.74 13.99
N GLN A 71 0.66 10.69 14.28
CA GLN A 71 1.22 11.35 15.47
C GLN A 71 1.13 12.88 15.37
N LYS A 72 1.33 13.47 14.19
CA LYS A 72 1.13 14.90 13.96
C LYS A 72 -0.33 15.30 14.15
N ASP A 73 -1.26 14.52 13.62
CA ASP A 73 -2.70 14.79 13.79
C ASP A 73 -3.11 14.79 15.27
N LYS A 74 -2.56 13.89 16.10
CA LYS A 74 -2.80 13.87 17.55
C LYS A 74 -2.26 15.07 18.32
N LEU A 75 -1.26 15.76 17.79
CA LEU A 75 -0.65 16.94 18.42
C LEU A 75 -1.40 18.24 18.09
N ILE A 76 -2.39 18.19 17.19
CA ILE A 76 -3.17 19.33 16.71
C ILE A 76 -4.60 19.34 17.30
N ILE A 77 -4.92 18.38 18.19
CA ILE A 77 -6.21 18.29 18.91
C ILE A 77 -6.05 18.69 20.37
#